data_AF-A0A483CLA8-F1
#
_entry.id   AF-A0A483CLA8-F1
#
_cell.length_a   1.000
_cell.length_b   1.000
_cell.length_c   1.000
_cell.angle_alpha   90.00
_cell.angle_beta   90.00
_cell.angle_gamma   90.00
#
_symmetry.space_group_name_H-M   'P 1'
#
loop_
_entity.id
_entity.type
_entity.pdbx_description
1 polymer ?
#
loop_
_entity_poly.entity_id
_entity_poly.type
_entity_poly.pdbx_seq_one_letter_code
_entity_poly.pdbx_strand_id
1 'polypeptide(L)' 'MRQYTGRELGSITGLRPNDLNAAVRELKSAGAVDIHLRSSSEPYTFTSITLTPKGRVIFQESKAPGCDT' A
#
# COMPACT_ATOMS: atom_id res chain seq x y z
N MET A 1 4.89 12.62 4.70
CA MET A 1 4.60 11.53 3.74
C MET A 1 3.12 11.23 3.81
N ARG A 2 2.44 11.01 2.67
CA ARG A 2 0.99 10.75 2.67
C ARG A 2 0.70 9.35 3.19
N GLN A 3 -0.21 9.25 4.14
CA GLN A 3 -0.71 7.99 4.68
C GLN A 3 -2.04 7.63 4.01
N TYR A 4 -2.31 6.35 3.86
CA TYR A 4 -3.59 5.85 3.32
C TYR A 4 -4.23 4.88 4.30
N THR A 5 -5.51 5.09 4.60
CA THR A 5 -6.29 4.18 5.43
C THR A 5 -6.83 3.00 4.63
N GLY A 6 -7.20 1.90 5.29
CA GLY A 6 -7.80 0.73 4.63
C GLY A 6 -9.07 1.08 3.84
N ARG A 7 -9.88 2.02 4.35
CA ARG A 7 -11.10 2.51 3.67
C ARG A 7 -10.79 3.29 2.40
N GLU A 8 -9.80 4.17 2.42
CA GLU A 8 -9.36 4.91 1.24
C GLU A 8 -8.81 3.96 0.17
N LEU A 9 -7.97 3.01 0.57
CA LEU A 9 -7.42 2.00 -0.35
C LEU A 9 -8.52 1.14 -0.97
N GLY A 10 -9.51 0.71 -0.19
CA GLY A 10 -10.64 -0.04 -0.72
C GLY A 10 -11.51 0.78 -1.66
N SER A 11 -11.67 2.08 -1.42
CA SER A 11 -12.41 2.96 -2.33
C SER A 11 -11.67 3.17 -3.66
N ILE A 12 -10.33 3.21 -3.63
CA ILE A 12 -9.48 3.40 -4.82
C ILE A 12 -9.36 2.11 -5.65
N THR A 13 -9.16 0.98 -4.97
CA THR A 13 -8.86 -0.30 -5.62
C THR A 13 -10.10 -1.15 -5.88
N GLY A 14 -11.22 -0.87 -5.20
CA GLY A 14 -12.42 -1.71 -5.22
C GLY A 14 -12.25 -3.07 -4.54
N LEU A 15 -11.09 -3.32 -3.91
CA LEU A 15 -10.78 -4.58 -3.25
C LEU A 15 -11.54 -4.74 -1.94
N ARG A 16 -11.90 -5.97 -1.60
CA ARG A 16 -12.51 -6.29 -0.31
C ARG A 16 -11.47 -6.16 0.81
N PRO A 17 -11.88 -5.94 2.07
CA PRO A 17 -10.96 -5.82 3.19
C PRO A 17 -9.95 -6.97 3.31
N ASN A 18 -10.38 -8.21 3.05
CA ASN A 18 -9.49 -9.37 3.12
C ASN A 18 -8.39 -9.35 2.05
N ASP A 19 -8.75 -9.03 0.80
CA ASP A 19 -7.81 -8.90 -0.31
C ASP A 19 -6.84 -7.73 -0.09
N LEU A 20 -7.34 -6.61 0.45
CA LEU A 20 -6.51 -5.47 0.84
C LEU A 20 -5.50 -5.85 1.93
N ASN A 21 -5.94 -6.58 2.95
CA ASN A 21 -5.07 -7.03 4.03
C ASN A 21 -3.96 -7.94 3.48
N ALA A 22 -4.29 -8.84 2.55
CA ALA A 22 -3.33 -9.70 1.88
C ALA A 22 -2.32 -8.88 1.05
N ALA A 23 -2.80 -8.00 0.17
CA ALA A 23 -1.96 -7.16 -0.67
C ALA A 23 -1.03 -6.24 0.14
N VAL A 24 -1.55 -5.62 1.20
CA VAL A 24 -0.76 -4.76 2.10
C VAL A 24 0.31 -5.56 2.84
N ARG A 25 0.02 -6.81 3.24
CA ARG A 25 1.01 -7.71 3.84
C ARG A 25 2.12 -8.08 2.86
N GLU A 26 1.78 -8.37 1.60
CA GLU A 26 2.79 -8.65 0.57
C GLU A 26 3.67 -7.44 0.28
N LEU A 27 3.08 -6.25 0.14
CA LEU A 27 3.81 -5.00 -0.06
C LEU A 27 4.74 -4.67 1.12
N LYS A 28 4.32 -5.00 2.35
CA LYS A 28 5.18 -4.88 3.53
C LYS A 28 6.36 -5.85 3.46
N SER A 29 6.12 -7.12 3.12
CA SER A 29 7.19 -8.12 2.95
C SER A 29 8.20 -7.72 1.88
N ALA A 30 7.75 -7.08 0.80
CA ALA A 30 8.63 -6.53 -0.25
C ALA A 30 9.43 -5.29 0.22
N GLY A 31 9.05 -4.69 1.36
CA GLY A 31 9.60 -3.43 1.87
C GLY A 31 9.10 -2.21 1.10
N ALA A 32 8.00 -2.32 0.36
CA ALA A 32 7.42 -1.23 -0.43
C ALA A 32 6.53 -0.29 0.40
N VAL A 33 5.92 -0.81 1.46
CA VAL A 33 5.07 -0.02 2.37
C VAL A 33 5.42 -0.29 3.83
N ASP A 34 5.22 0.72 4.66
CA ASP A 34 5.27 0.63 6.11
C ASP A 34 3.83 0.64 6.67
N ILE A 35 3.57 -0.21 7.66
CA ILE A 35 2.23 -0.40 8.22
C ILE A 35 2.18 0.15 9.64
N HIS A 36 1.23 1.04 9.88
CA HIS A 36 0.89 1.52 11.21
C HIS A 36 -0.30 0.73 11.77
N LEU A 37 -0.10 0.15 12.96
CA LEU A 37 -1.08 -0.66 13.67
C LEU A 37 -1.65 0.11 14.87
N ARG A 38 -2.96 0.26 14.94
CA ARG A 38 -3.73 0.62 16.15
C ARG A 38 -4.77 -0.46 16.41
N SER A 39 -4.99 -0.77 17.68
CA SER A 39 -5.76 -1.93 18.19
C SER A 39 -7.26 -2.00 17.80
N SER A 40 -7.78 -1.11 16.94
CA SER A 40 -9.20 -1.07 16.57
C SER A 40 -9.37 -0.69 15.10
N SER A 41 -8.88 -1.52 14.19
CA SER A 41 -8.93 -1.24 12.74
C SER A 41 -9.81 -2.22 11.94
N GLU A 42 -10.63 -3.05 12.60
CA GLU A 42 -11.53 -3.99 11.92
C GLU A 42 -12.43 -3.26 10.90
N PRO A 43 -12.59 -3.79 9.67
CA PRO A 43 -12.18 -5.12 9.17
C PRO A 43 -10.72 -5.21 8.64
N TYR A 44 -9.92 -4.16 8.81
CA TYR A 44 -8.55 -4.09 8.33
C TYR A 44 -7.56 -4.52 9.43
N THR A 45 -6.50 -5.22 9.03
CA THR A 45 -5.41 -5.60 9.93
C THR A 45 -4.40 -4.46 10.14
N PHE A 46 -4.68 -3.27 9.61
CA PHE A 46 -3.85 -2.08 9.67
C PHE A 46 -4.70 -0.80 9.76
N THR A 47 -4.13 0.25 10.34
CA THR A 47 -4.80 1.56 10.46
C THR A 47 -4.47 2.45 9.28
N SER A 48 -3.18 2.55 8.96
CA SER A 48 -2.70 3.29 7.81
C SER A 48 -1.42 2.68 7.26
N ILE A 49 -1.19 2.91 5.97
CA ILE A 49 0.05 2.55 5.30
C ILE A 49 0.78 3.79 4.80
N THR A 50 2.10 3.73 4.74
CA THR A 50 2.94 4.76 4.14
C THR A 50 3.89 4.13 3.12
N LEU A 51 4.06 4.76 1.96
CA LEU A 51 5.04 4.33 0.96
C LEU A 51 6.47 4.58 1.47
N THR A 52 7.29 3.53 1.45
CA THR A 52 8.72 3.63 1.76
C THR A 52 9.47 4.25 0.59
N PRO A 53 10.69 4.77 0.78
CA PRO A 53 11.55 5.21 -0.33
C PRO A 53 11.76 4.09 -1.37
N LYS A 54 11.95 2.85 -0.92
CA LYS A 54 12.08 1.66 -1.78
C LYS A 54 10.81 1.43 -2.60
N GLY A 55 9.64 1.49 -1.98
CA GLY A 55 8.35 1.36 -2.69
C GLY A 55 8.13 2.44 -3.74
N ARG A 56 8.59 3.67 -3.48
CA ARG A 56 8.54 4.76 -4.48
C ARG A 56 9.45 4.50 -5.66
N VAL A 57 10.62 3.91 -5.47
CA VAL A 57 11.52 3.55 -6.58
C VAL A 57 10.89 2.45 -7.41
N ILE A 58 10.41 1.37 -6.78
CA ILE A 58 9.70 0.27 -7.46
C ILE A 58 8.52 0.82 -8.29
N PHE A 59 7.73 1.72 -7.73
CA PHE A 59 6.60 2.32 -8.44
C PHE A 59 7.03 3.28 -9.56
N GLN A 60 8.12 4.04 -9.38
CA GLN A 60 8.65 4.92 -10.42
C GLN A 60 9.26 4.12 -11.57
N GLU A 61 9.98 3.03 -11.31
CA GLU A 61 10.50 2.13 -12.34
C GLU A 61 9.37 1.43 -13.11
N SER A 62 8.29 1.05 -12.41
CA SER A 62 7.10 0.47 -13.03
C SER A 62 6.28 1.47 -13.86
N LYS A 63 6.45 2.78 -13.60
CA LYS A 63 5.72 3.87 -14.25
C LYS A 63 6.60 4.70 -15.19
N ALA A 64 7.87 4.34 -15.36
CA ALA A 64 8.69 4.84 -16.45
C ALA A 64 8.22 4.10 -17.71
N PRO A 65 7.42 4.71 -18.60
CA PRO A 65 7.41 4.24 -19.98
C PRO A 65 8.86 4.30 -20.44
N GLY A 66 9.25 3.34 -21.28
CA GLY A 66 10.50 3.43 -22.02
C GLY A 66 10.73 4.87 -22.46
N CYS A 67 11.90 5.39 -22.13
CA CYS A 67 12.41 6.57 -22.78
C CYS A 67 12.59 6.16 -24.25
N ASP A 68 11.51 6.27 -25.03
CA ASP A 68 11.51 6.11 -26.48
C ASP A 68 12.48 7.17 -27.01
N THR A 69 13.62 6.70 -27.50
CA THR A 69 14.67 7.48 -28.15
C THR A 69 14.26 7.80 -29.57
#